data_AF-A0A3D3JTQ3-F1
#
_entry.id   AF-A0A3D3JTQ3-F1
#
_cell.length_a   1.000
_cell.length_b   1.000
_cell.length_c   1.000
_cell.angle_alpha   90.00
_cell.angle_beta   90.00
_cell.angle_gamma   90.00
#
_symmetry.space_group_name_H-M   'P 1'
#
loop_
_entity.id
_entity.type
_entity.pdbx_description
1 polymer ?
#
loop_
_entity_poly.entity_id
_entity_poly.type
_entity_poly.pdbx_seq_one_letter_code
_entity_poly.pdbx_strand_id
1 'polypeptide(L)'
;WLTGRHLDFDFADEELIADFDAKTGEDERGVYLQIGRMQYRAVLVPQLLTLRRSTLDLLEQFSQLGGQVVFIGKPPGLVDALDSNEASDFARDKTVPFDSEAVAAALEDKARSVSIRDAAGNEATDILCQLRRIGNDLTLFLVNNSRECAHDSLRVRIDAVPDSDSHVQRWDPVTGERLAYPGRVTAGAVEFDVDLPRSGSA
;
A
#
# COMPACT_ATOMS: atom_id res chain seq x y z
N TRP A 1 -11.06 4.59 0.95
CA TRP A 1 -10.85 3.89 2.23
C TRP A 1 -9.40 3.47 2.41
N LEU A 2 -8.82 2.64 1.54
CA LEU A 2 -7.39 2.27 1.64
C LEU A 2 -6.41 3.45 1.50
N THR A 3 -6.60 4.31 0.50
CA THR A 3 -5.74 5.50 0.27
C THR A 3 -5.73 6.46 1.45
N GLY A 4 -6.89 6.73 2.07
CA GLY A 4 -6.97 7.51 3.30
C GLY A 4 -6.31 6.81 4.50
N ARG A 5 -6.07 5.51 4.44
CA ARG A 5 -5.30 4.79 5.47
C ARG A 5 -3.83 4.61 5.08
N HIS A 6 -3.36 5.34 4.07
CA HIS A 6 -1.98 5.33 3.57
C HIS A 6 -1.51 3.94 3.08
N LEU A 7 -2.47 3.16 2.57
CA LEU A 7 -2.23 1.92 1.86
C LEU A 7 -2.36 2.19 0.36
N ASP A 8 -1.22 2.38 -0.30
CA ASP A 8 -1.15 2.52 -1.75
C ASP A 8 -1.42 1.16 -2.42
N PHE A 9 -2.20 1.18 -3.49
CA PHE A 9 -2.57 -0.03 -4.23
C PHE A 9 -2.82 0.30 -5.70
N ASP A 10 -2.69 -0.72 -6.54
CA ASP A 10 -3.09 -0.69 -7.93
C ASP A 10 -4.20 -1.72 -8.18
N PHE A 11 -5.02 -1.47 -9.19
CA PHE A 11 -5.93 -2.49 -9.70
C PHE A 11 -5.20 -3.38 -10.70
N ALA A 12 -5.39 -4.69 -10.57
CA ALA A 12 -4.95 -5.68 -11.54
C ALA A 12 -6.13 -6.59 -11.86
N ASP A 13 -6.57 -6.56 -13.12
CA ASP A 13 -7.49 -7.57 -13.63
C ASP A 13 -6.70 -8.80 -14.12
N GLU A 14 -7.41 -9.90 -14.35
CA GLU A 14 -6.79 -11.18 -14.72
C GLU A 14 -6.16 -11.16 -16.12
N GLU A 15 -6.58 -10.23 -16.98
CA GLU A 15 -5.98 -10.04 -18.30
C GLU A 15 -4.64 -9.30 -18.18
N LEU A 16 -4.57 -8.23 -17.38
CA LEU A 16 -3.33 -7.53 -17.07
C LEU A 16 -2.30 -8.44 -16.37
N ILE A 17 -2.76 -9.29 -15.44
CA ILE A 17 -1.90 -10.28 -14.77
C ILE A 17 -1.26 -11.21 -15.80
N ALA A 18 -2.02 -11.66 -16.80
CA ALA A 18 -1.54 -12.52 -17.87
C ALA A 18 -0.63 -11.77 -18.87
N ASP A 19 -1.06 -10.60 -19.34
CA ASP A 19 -0.35 -9.78 -20.34
C ASP A 19 1.04 -9.34 -19.87
N PHE A 20 1.19 -9.11 -18.56
CA PHE A 20 2.46 -8.72 -17.95
C PHE A 20 3.30 -9.89 -17.42
N ASP A 21 2.93 -11.14 -17.71
CA ASP A 21 3.64 -12.35 -17.27
C ASP A 21 3.92 -12.31 -15.75
N ALA A 22 2.85 -12.11 -14.97
CA ALA A 22 2.97 -11.94 -13.53
C ALA A 22 3.62 -13.17 -12.89
N LYS A 23 4.57 -12.91 -11.98
CA LYS A 23 5.40 -13.96 -11.38
C LYS A 23 5.82 -13.62 -9.97
N THR A 24 6.15 -14.65 -9.20
CA THR A 24 6.64 -14.48 -7.84
C THR A 24 8.16 -14.28 -7.82
N GLY A 25 8.64 -13.55 -6.83
CA GLY A 25 10.06 -13.35 -6.56
C GLY A 25 10.30 -13.05 -5.09
N GLU A 26 11.56 -12.92 -4.70
CA GLU A 26 11.98 -12.61 -3.33
C GLU A 26 13.13 -11.61 -3.35
N ASP A 27 13.14 -10.70 -2.38
CA ASP A 27 14.24 -9.77 -2.11
C ASP A 27 14.40 -9.53 -0.60
N GLU A 28 15.18 -8.52 -0.22
CA GLU A 28 15.45 -8.19 1.18
C GLU A 28 14.19 -7.82 1.99
N ARG A 29 13.09 -7.44 1.32
CA ARG A 29 11.79 -7.14 1.95
C ARG A 29 10.86 -8.36 1.97
N GLY A 30 11.33 -9.52 1.53
CA GLY A 30 10.61 -10.79 1.50
C GLY A 30 10.04 -11.13 0.11
N VAL A 31 8.97 -11.91 0.08
CA VAL A 31 8.34 -12.37 -1.16
C VAL A 31 7.48 -11.27 -1.78
N TYR A 32 7.45 -11.20 -3.11
CA TYR A 32 6.60 -10.31 -3.89
C TYR A 32 5.95 -11.01 -5.08
N LEU A 33 4.80 -10.49 -5.49
CA LEU A 33 4.21 -10.72 -6.79
C LEU A 33 4.59 -9.57 -7.72
N GLN A 34 5.31 -9.87 -8.79
CA GLN A 34 5.68 -8.90 -9.81
C GLN A 34 4.64 -8.89 -10.93
N ILE A 35 4.13 -7.71 -11.26
CA ILE A 35 3.28 -7.47 -12.44
C ILE A 35 3.94 -6.34 -13.23
N GLY A 36 4.49 -6.66 -14.39
CA GLY A 36 5.28 -5.72 -15.18
C GLY A 36 6.53 -5.27 -14.41
N ARG A 37 6.57 -3.99 -14.02
CA ARG A 37 7.67 -3.39 -13.23
C ARG A 37 7.34 -3.20 -11.75
N MET A 38 6.09 -3.45 -11.34
CA MET A 38 5.65 -3.26 -9.97
C MET A 38 5.80 -4.54 -9.17
N GLN A 39 6.12 -4.42 -7.89
CA GLN A 39 6.30 -5.52 -6.95
C GLN A 39 5.35 -5.35 -5.77
N TYR A 40 4.40 -6.27 -5.62
CA TYR A 40 3.35 -6.23 -4.60
C TYR A 40 3.63 -7.27 -3.51
N ARG A 41 3.56 -6.86 -2.24
CA ARG A 41 3.78 -7.74 -1.08
C ARG A 41 2.48 -8.35 -0.56
N ALA A 42 1.36 -7.78 -0.94
CA ALA A 42 0.04 -8.28 -0.64
C ALA A 42 -0.87 -8.18 -1.87
N VAL A 43 -1.78 -9.16 -2.01
CA VAL A 43 -2.86 -9.13 -2.99
C VAL A 43 -4.18 -9.13 -2.23
N LEU A 44 -5.03 -8.15 -2.55
CA LEU A 44 -6.38 -8.04 -2.03
C LEU A 44 -7.37 -8.52 -3.10
N VAL A 45 -7.98 -9.67 -2.89
CA VAL A 45 -8.98 -10.24 -3.80
C VAL A 45 -10.37 -9.74 -3.36
N PRO A 46 -11.05 -8.91 -4.16
CA PRO A 46 -12.41 -8.46 -3.84
C PRO A 46 -13.41 -9.61 -3.98
N GLN A 47 -14.69 -9.34 -3.71
CA GLN A 47 -15.76 -10.29 -4.00
C GLN A 47 -15.86 -10.50 -5.51
N LEU A 48 -15.49 -11.69 -5.98
CA LEU A 48 -15.57 -12.09 -7.38
C LEU A 48 -16.51 -13.29 -7.53
N LEU A 49 -17.16 -13.41 -8.69
CA LEU A 49 -17.97 -14.58 -9.02
C LEU A 49 -17.10 -15.77 -9.41
N THR A 50 -16.07 -15.51 -10.22
CA THR A 50 -15.14 -16.50 -10.76
C THR A 50 -13.71 -15.97 -10.68
N LEU A 51 -12.75 -16.89 -10.60
CA LEU A 51 -11.35 -16.65 -10.93
C LEU A 51 -10.96 -17.53 -12.12
N ARG A 52 -9.98 -17.11 -12.91
CA ARG A 52 -9.29 -17.96 -13.87
C ARG A 52 -8.40 -18.96 -13.12
N ARG A 53 -8.26 -20.17 -13.65
CA ARG A 53 -7.33 -21.18 -13.11
C ARG A 53 -5.93 -20.61 -12.92
N SER A 54 -5.40 -19.99 -13.97
CA SER A 54 -4.06 -19.39 -13.97
C SER A 54 -3.86 -18.35 -12.86
N THR A 55 -4.88 -17.52 -12.58
CA THR A 55 -4.82 -16.53 -11.51
C THR A 55 -4.88 -17.21 -10.14
N LEU A 56 -5.74 -18.21 -9.95
CA LEU A 56 -5.78 -18.97 -8.69
C LEU A 56 -4.43 -19.66 -8.41
N ASP A 57 -3.87 -20.35 -9.40
CA ASP A 57 -2.58 -21.05 -9.28
C ASP A 57 -1.44 -20.06 -8.89
N LEU A 58 -1.44 -18.87 -9.49
CA LEU A 58 -0.47 -17.81 -9.17
C LEU A 58 -0.62 -17.29 -7.73
N LEU A 59 -1.86 -17.08 -7.27
CA LEU A 59 -2.13 -16.64 -5.89
C LEU A 59 -1.74 -17.72 -4.87
N GLU A 60 -2.00 -18.99 -5.18
CA GLU A 60 -1.57 -20.13 -4.36
C GLU A 60 -0.05 -20.19 -4.28
N GLN A 61 0.65 -20.09 -5.42
CA GLN A 61 2.11 -20.07 -5.46
C GLN A 61 2.68 -18.89 -4.66
N PHE A 62 2.13 -17.69 -4.83
CA PHE A 62 2.54 -16.50 -4.08
C PHE A 62 2.35 -16.70 -2.57
N SER A 63 1.21 -17.23 -2.16
CA SER A 63 0.92 -17.51 -0.76
C SER A 63 1.81 -18.60 -0.17
N GLN A 64 2.12 -19.66 -0.92
CA GLN A 64 3.00 -20.75 -0.49
C GLN A 64 4.44 -20.27 -0.22
N LEU A 65 4.90 -19.27 -0.96
CA LEU A 65 6.22 -18.66 -0.76
C LEU A 65 6.23 -17.67 0.43
N GLY A 66 5.08 -17.36 1.03
CA GLY A 66 4.96 -16.41 2.15
C GLY A 66 4.48 -15.01 1.75
N GLY A 67 4.06 -14.84 0.49
CA GLY A 67 3.30 -13.69 0.05
C GLY A 67 1.93 -13.61 0.74
N GLN A 68 1.41 -12.40 0.91
CA GLN A 68 0.13 -12.21 1.57
C GLN A 68 -1.02 -12.15 0.55
N VAL A 69 -2.01 -13.02 0.69
CA VAL A 69 -3.26 -12.95 -0.07
C VAL A 69 -4.39 -12.77 0.92
N VAL A 70 -5.24 -11.77 0.70
CA VAL A 70 -6.41 -11.46 1.53
C VAL A 70 -7.65 -11.42 0.65
N PHE A 71 -8.68 -12.18 1.01
CA PHE A 71 -9.98 -12.14 0.37
C PHE A 71 -10.94 -11.25 1.16
N ILE A 72 -11.77 -10.46 0.48
CA ILE A 72 -12.80 -9.65 1.13
C ILE A 72 -14.17 -10.26 0.91
N GLY A 73 -14.91 -10.47 2.00
CA GLY A 73 -16.29 -10.93 1.94
C GLY A 73 -16.39 -12.38 1.48
N LYS A 74 -17.29 -12.68 0.54
CA LYS A 74 -17.47 -14.05 0.06
C LYS A 74 -16.43 -14.38 -1.02
N PRO A 75 -15.62 -15.46 -0.86
CA PRO A 75 -14.70 -15.90 -1.90
C PRO A 75 -15.43 -16.48 -3.13
N PRO A 76 -14.75 -16.57 -4.28
CA PRO A 76 -15.34 -17.09 -5.52
C PRO A 76 -15.80 -18.54 -5.37
N GLY A 77 -16.97 -18.83 -5.93
CA GLY A 77 -17.51 -20.20 -6.01
C GLY A 77 -17.28 -20.87 -7.37
N LEU A 78 -16.65 -20.15 -8.31
CA LEU A 78 -16.37 -20.61 -9.66
C LEU A 78 -14.87 -20.48 -9.98
N VAL A 79 -14.35 -21.42 -10.75
CA VAL A 79 -13.03 -21.35 -11.39
C VAL A 79 -13.21 -21.61 -12.89
N ASP A 80 -12.69 -20.73 -13.75
CA ASP A 80 -12.95 -20.72 -15.20
C ASP A 80 -14.45 -20.81 -15.54
N ALA A 81 -15.29 -20.11 -14.77
CA ALA A 81 -16.75 -20.13 -14.85
C ALA A 81 -17.42 -21.51 -14.63
N LEU A 82 -16.71 -22.47 -14.02
CA LEU A 82 -17.23 -23.76 -13.61
C LEU A 82 -17.31 -23.84 -12.09
N ASP A 83 -18.32 -24.54 -11.56
CA ASP A 83 -18.46 -24.77 -10.12
C ASP A 83 -17.19 -25.41 -9.55
N SER A 84 -16.59 -24.75 -8.57
CA SER A 84 -15.39 -25.23 -7.89
C SER A 84 -15.29 -24.67 -6.47
N ASN A 85 -14.87 -25.53 -5.54
CA ASN A 85 -14.58 -25.13 -4.17
C ASN A 85 -13.13 -24.64 -3.98
N GLU A 86 -12.26 -24.77 -4.98
CA GLU A 86 -10.80 -24.55 -4.82
C GLU A 86 -10.48 -23.13 -4.34
N ALA A 87 -11.06 -22.09 -4.96
CA ALA A 87 -10.87 -20.72 -4.54
C ALA A 87 -11.41 -20.45 -3.12
N SER A 88 -12.55 -21.06 -2.77
CA SER A 88 -13.14 -20.94 -1.44
C SER A 88 -12.32 -21.68 -0.37
N ASP A 89 -11.76 -22.85 -0.70
CA ASP A 89 -10.87 -23.62 0.18
C ASP A 89 -9.56 -22.89 0.40
N PHE A 90 -8.96 -22.31 -0.64
CA PHE A 90 -7.77 -21.48 -0.54
C PHE A 90 -7.99 -20.23 0.33
N ALA A 91 -9.18 -19.63 0.26
CA ALA A 91 -9.54 -18.42 1.00
C ALA A 91 -9.92 -18.64 2.48
N ARG A 92 -10.07 -19.90 2.94
CA ARG A 92 -10.68 -20.26 4.23
C ARG A 92 -10.11 -19.54 5.45
N ASP A 93 -8.80 -19.33 5.49
CA ASP A 93 -8.03 -18.68 6.56
C ASP A 93 -7.52 -17.28 6.17
N LYS A 94 -7.91 -16.79 4.98
CA LYS A 94 -7.42 -15.55 4.36
C LYS A 94 -8.53 -14.52 4.14
N THR A 95 -9.73 -14.78 4.64
CA THR A 95 -10.91 -13.96 4.38
C THR A 95 -11.20 -12.98 5.52
N VAL A 96 -11.43 -11.72 5.18
CA VAL A 96 -11.87 -10.67 6.09
C VAL A 96 -13.25 -10.14 5.70
N PRO A 97 -14.04 -9.56 6.63
CA PRO A 97 -15.29 -8.92 6.28
C PRO A 97 -15.06 -7.73 5.32
N PHE A 98 -16.11 -7.36 4.58
CA PHE A 98 -16.11 -6.14 3.78
C PHE A 98 -16.23 -4.92 4.69
N ASP A 99 -15.12 -4.58 5.34
CA ASP A 99 -15.00 -3.50 6.29
C ASP A 99 -13.65 -2.80 6.17
N SER A 100 -13.66 -1.47 6.29
CA SER A 100 -12.48 -0.63 6.02
C SER A 100 -11.33 -0.89 6.98
N GLU A 101 -11.66 -1.20 8.23
CA GLU A 101 -10.70 -1.36 9.31
C GLU A 101 -10.15 -2.77 9.29
N ALA A 102 -11.02 -3.77 9.10
CA ALA A 102 -10.62 -5.16 8.95
C ALA A 102 -9.68 -5.37 7.75
N VAL A 103 -9.99 -4.77 6.59
CA VAL A 103 -9.13 -4.86 5.40
C VAL A 103 -7.80 -4.15 5.64
N ALA A 104 -7.82 -2.95 6.21
CA ALA A 104 -6.58 -2.21 6.46
C ALA A 104 -5.68 -2.92 7.46
N ALA A 105 -6.23 -3.44 8.55
CA ALA A 105 -5.50 -4.19 9.56
C ALA A 105 -4.88 -5.48 8.98
N ALA A 106 -5.60 -6.17 8.08
CA ALA A 106 -5.09 -7.36 7.43
C ALA A 106 -3.90 -7.07 6.50
N LEU A 107 -3.86 -5.89 5.87
CA LEU A 107 -2.81 -5.51 4.90
C LEU A 107 -1.64 -4.74 5.53
N GLU A 108 -1.80 -4.23 6.74
CA GLU A 108 -0.90 -3.24 7.34
C GLU A 108 0.56 -3.69 7.35
N ASP A 109 0.85 -4.91 7.81
CA ASP A 109 2.23 -5.44 7.93
C ASP A 109 2.98 -5.50 6.60
N LYS A 110 2.29 -5.79 5.49
CA LYS A 110 2.93 -5.99 4.18
C LYS A 110 2.81 -4.82 3.24
N ALA A 111 1.74 -4.04 3.33
CA ALA A 111 1.42 -3.01 2.35
C ALA A 111 1.73 -1.59 2.84
N ARG A 112 1.73 -1.32 4.15
CA ARG A 112 1.99 0.03 4.65
C ARG A 112 3.46 0.40 4.49
N SER A 113 3.72 1.49 3.76
CA SER A 113 5.06 2.11 3.69
C SER A 113 5.07 3.53 4.23
N VAL A 114 3.89 4.14 4.44
CA VAL A 114 3.71 5.48 5.01
C VAL A 114 2.67 5.40 6.12
N SER A 115 2.92 6.08 7.23
CA SER A 115 1.99 6.31 8.33
C SER A 115 1.95 7.81 8.60
N ILE A 116 0.74 8.38 8.65
CA ILE A 116 0.53 9.80 8.94
C ILE A 116 -0.45 9.87 10.09
N ARG A 117 0.02 10.36 11.23
CA ARG A 117 -0.76 10.37 12.47
C ARG A 117 -1.04 11.77 12.96
N ASP A 118 -2.25 11.98 13.45
CA ASP A 118 -2.64 13.21 14.13
C ASP A 118 -2.03 13.30 15.54
N ALA A 119 -2.26 14.43 16.22
CA ALA A 119 -1.77 14.66 17.59
C ALA A 119 -2.38 13.67 18.62
N ALA A 120 -3.50 13.04 18.31
CA ALA A 120 -4.12 12.00 19.14
C ALA A 120 -3.53 10.60 18.85
N GLY A 121 -2.65 10.47 17.86
CA GLY A 121 -1.99 9.22 17.47
C GLY A 121 -2.79 8.35 16.49
N ASN A 122 -3.92 8.84 15.98
CA ASN A 122 -4.73 8.14 14.99
C ASN A 122 -4.21 8.38 13.58
N GLU A 123 -4.38 7.40 12.68
CA GLU A 123 -4.10 7.63 11.26
C GLU A 123 -5.03 8.73 10.71
N ALA A 124 -4.43 9.78 10.16
CA ALA A 124 -5.14 10.96 9.67
C ALA A 124 -5.82 10.67 8.32
N THR A 125 -7.04 10.11 8.38
CA THR A 125 -7.66 9.50 7.18
C THR A 125 -8.13 10.46 6.08
N ASP A 126 -8.07 11.76 6.37
CA ASP A 126 -8.36 12.85 5.44
C ASP A 126 -7.09 13.39 4.76
N ILE A 127 -5.92 12.85 5.08
CA ILE A 127 -4.68 13.11 4.35
C ILE A 127 -4.49 12.02 3.30
N LEU A 128 -4.31 12.42 2.06
CA LEU A 128 -3.92 11.53 0.98
C LEU A 128 -2.43 11.67 0.74
N CYS A 129 -1.77 10.57 0.42
CA CYS A 129 -0.35 10.58 0.09
C CYS A 129 -0.04 9.81 -1.18
N GLN A 130 1.12 10.09 -1.76
CA GLN A 130 1.74 9.25 -2.77
C GLN A 130 3.24 9.22 -2.56
N LEU A 131 3.79 8.02 -2.33
CA LEU A 131 5.23 7.81 -2.22
C LEU A 131 5.80 7.32 -3.56
N ARG A 132 6.86 7.95 -4.04
CA ARG A 132 7.59 7.55 -5.24
C ARG A 132 9.07 7.37 -4.96
N ARG A 133 9.69 6.39 -5.61
CA ARG A 133 11.14 6.26 -5.66
C ARG A 133 11.66 6.86 -6.96
N ILE A 134 12.59 7.81 -6.86
CA ILE A 134 13.24 8.46 -8.01
C ILE A 134 14.75 8.31 -7.84
N GLY A 135 15.34 7.37 -8.57
CA GLY A 135 16.73 6.97 -8.32
C GLY A 135 16.87 6.41 -6.90
N ASN A 136 17.76 7.01 -6.11
CA ASN A 136 17.97 6.65 -4.71
C ASN A 136 17.03 7.38 -3.75
N ASP A 137 16.33 8.42 -4.22
CA ASP A 137 15.51 9.28 -3.39
C ASP A 137 14.08 8.77 -3.25
N LEU A 138 13.46 9.11 -2.14
CA LEU A 138 12.02 8.97 -1.91
C LEU A 138 11.37 10.36 -1.99
N THR A 139 10.32 10.47 -2.79
CA THR A 139 9.49 11.67 -2.91
C THR A 139 8.10 11.34 -2.39
N LEU A 140 7.72 11.98 -1.29
CA LEU A 140 6.39 11.88 -0.71
C LEU A 140 5.62 13.16 -1.05
N PHE A 141 4.45 13.00 -1.65
CA PHE A 141 3.50 14.08 -1.85
C PHE A 141 2.32 13.89 -0.89
N LEU A 142 1.92 14.96 -0.20
CA LEU A 142 0.84 14.96 0.79
C LEU A 142 -0.23 15.96 0.39
N VAL A 143 -1.50 15.59 0.57
CA VAL A 143 -2.65 16.48 0.35
C VAL A 143 -3.64 16.34 1.49
N ASN A 144 -3.98 17.45 2.13
CA ASN A 144 -5.12 17.53 3.03
C ASN A 144 -6.40 17.61 2.20
N ASN A 145 -7.17 16.52 2.19
CA ASN A 145 -8.42 16.41 1.45
C ASN A 145 -9.62 17.00 2.23
N SER A 146 -9.42 17.49 3.45
CA SER A 146 -10.42 18.23 4.21
C SER A 146 -10.55 19.67 3.73
N ARG A 147 -11.79 20.11 3.57
CA ARG A 147 -12.13 21.51 3.25
C ARG A 147 -12.35 22.36 4.50
N GLU A 148 -12.44 21.71 5.66
CA GLU A 148 -12.87 22.32 6.92
C GLU A 148 -11.73 22.35 7.93
N CYS A 149 -10.96 21.26 8.03
CA CYS A 149 -9.92 21.08 9.02
C CYS A 149 -8.53 21.34 8.44
N ALA A 150 -7.74 22.15 9.14
CA ALA A 150 -6.29 22.13 9.01
C ALA A 150 -5.72 21.12 10.02
N HIS A 151 -4.52 20.63 9.75
CA HIS A 151 -3.79 19.78 10.68
C HIS A 151 -2.45 20.42 11.01
N ASP A 152 -2.25 20.67 12.29
CA ASP A 152 -0.97 21.13 12.82
C ASP A 152 -0.20 19.92 13.35
N SER A 153 1.07 19.79 12.97
CA SER A 153 2.00 18.78 13.47
C SER A 153 1.58 17.32 13.22
N LEU A 154 1.19 16.98 11.98
CA LEU A 154 1.02 15.59 11.56
C LEU A 154 2.35 14.87 11.60
N ARG A 155 2.41 13.73 12.31
CA ARG A 155 3.60 12.89 12.33
C ARG A 155 3.61 11.96 11.13
N VAL A 156 4.55 12.18 10.23
CA VAL A 156 4.81 11.33 9.07
C VAL A 156 5.93 10.35 9.41
N ARG A 157 5.71 9.07 9.10
CA ARG A 157 6.71 8.02 9.12
C ARG A 157 6.72 7.32 7.77
N ILE A 158 7.91 7.17 7.18
CA ILE A 158 8.14 6.43 5.95
C ILE A 158 9.07 5.26 6.28
N ASP A 159 8.64 4.04 6.01
CA ASP A 159 9.51 2.87 6.15
C ASP A 159 10.50 2.85 4.98
N ALA A 160 11.78 2.95 5.30
CA ALA A 160 12.87 3.04 4.34
C ALA A 160 14.17 2.58 5.00
N VAL A 161 15.15 2.17 4.20
CA VAL A 161 16.53 1.91 4.66
C VAL A 161 17.39 3.08 4.18
N PRO A 162 17.52 4.15 4.99
CA PRO A 162 18.29 5.32 4.62
C PRO A 162 19.79 5.08 4.75
N ASP A 163 20.56 5.64 3.83
CA ASP A 163 22.01 5.75 3.94
C ASP A 163 22.40 6.83 4.97
N SER A 164 23.66 6.83 5.42
CA SER A 164 24.16 7.75 6.46
C SER A 164 23.96 9.23 6.16
N ASP A 165 23.86 9.58 4.87
CA ASP A 165 23.76 10.97 4.39
C ASP A 165 22.31 11.38 4.05
N SER A 166 21.34 10.50 4.34
CA SER A 166 19.93 10.78 4.11
C SER A 166 19.45 11.95 4.96
N HIS A 167 18.69 12.84 4.35
CA HIS A 167 18.10 14.00 5.00
C HIS A 167 16.75 14.32 4.38
N VAL A 168 15.88 14.98 5.14
CA VAL A 168 14.56 15.38 4.65
C VAL A 168 14.66 16.76 4.00
N GLN A 169 14.00 16.91 2.87
CA GLN A 169 13.85 18.19 2.17
C GLN A 169 12.38 18.47 1.93
N ARG A 170 11.99 19.74 2.03
CA ARG A 170 10.70 20.22 1.57
C ARG A 170 10.88 20.93 0.24
N TRP A 171 10.04 20.57 -0.72
CA TRP A 171 10.03 21.16 -2.05
C TRP A 171 8.75 21.96 -2.21
N ASP A 172 8.88 23.23 -2.57
CA ASP A 172 7.73 24.05 -2.91
C ASP A 172 7.45 23.90 -4.42
N PRO A 173 6.33 23.28 -4.84
CA PRO A 173 6.04 23.08 -6.25
C PRO A 173 5.65 24.38 -6.98
N VAL A 174 5.31 25.45 -6.26
CA VAL A 174 4.95 26.76 -6.82
C VAL A 174 6.22 27.57 -7.12
N THR A 175 7.17 27.60 -6.19
CA THR A 175 8.40 28.40 -6.34
C THR A 175 9.58 27.60 -6.91
N GLY A 176 9.56 26.28 -6.78
CA GLY A 176 10.67 25.38 -7.09
C GLY A 176 11.77 25.36 -6.03
N GLU A 177 11.58 26.08 -4.91
CA GLU A 177 12.55 26.11 -3.82
C GLU A 177 12.66 24.75 -3.12
N ARG A 178 13.88 24.43 -2.67
CA ARG A 178 14.20 23.20 -1.94
C ARG A 178 14.88 23.60 -0.64
N LEU A 179 14.24 23.27 0.47
CA LEU A 179 14.70 23.65 1.79
C LEU A 179 15.00 22.39 2.60
N ALA A 180 16.10 22.41 3.35
CA ALA A 180 16.34 21.40 4.37
C ALA A 180 15.16 21.40 5.35
N TYR A 181 14.66 20.22 5.69
CA TYR A 181 13.49 20.07 6.53
C TYR A 181 13.82 19.23 7.78
N PRO A 182 13.38 19.65 8.98
CA PRO A 182 13.62 18.88 10.20
C PRO A 182 13.02 17.48 10.08
N GLY A 183 13.81 16.47 10.40
CA GLY A 183 13.38 15.07 10.40
C GLY A 183 14.37 14.18 11.14
N ARG A 184 13.88 13.05 11.61
CA ARG A 184 14.67 12.01 12.25
C ARG A 184 14.83 10.84 11.29
N VAL A 185 16.07 10.54 10.95
CA VAL A 185 16.44 9.38 10.15
C VAL A 185 16.91 8.28 11.09
N THR A 186 16.35 7.09 10.94
CA THR A 186 16.68 5.88 11.73
C THR A 186 17.01 4.74 10.78
N ALA A 187 17.55 3.62 11.29
CA ALA A 187 17.97 2.50 10.46
C ALA A 187 16.86 1.86 9.59
N GLY A 188 15.58 2.08 9.92
CA GLY A 188 14.45 1.49 9.20
C GLY A 188 13.31 2.47 8.89
N ALA A 189 13.47 3.76 9.18
CA ALA A 189 12.43 4.75 8.91
C ALA A 189 12.97 6.18 8.88
N VAL A 190 12.23 7.02 8.15
CA VAL A 190 12.36 8.48 8.18
C VAL A 190 11.09 9.05 8.80
N GLU A 191 11.24 9.90 9.81
CA GLU A 191 10.14 10.50 10.55
C GLU A 191 10.26 12.02 10.55
N PHE A 192 9.16 12.74 10.36
CA PHE A 192 9.12 14.20 10.45
C PHE A 192 7.69 14.67 10.74
N ASP A 193 7.56 15.88 11.27
CA ASP A 193 6.25 16.50 11.51
C ASP A 193 5.95 17.53 10.41
N VAL A 194 4.68 17.62 9.98
CA VAL A 194 4.25 18.55 8.92
C VAL A 194 2.94 19.23 9.27
N ASP A 195 2.85 20.53 8.97
CA ASP A 195 1.61 21.28 9.04
C ASP A 195 0.95 21.30 7.66
N LEU A 196 -0.33 20.95 7.59
CA LEU A 196 -1.10 20.97 6.36
C LEU A 196 -2.36 21.84 6.54
N PRO A 197 -2.42 23.01 5.88
CA PRO A 197 -3.63 23.82 5.91
C PRO A 197 -4.78 23.07 5.24
N ARG A 198 -6.02 23.48 5.52
CA ARG A 198 -7.21 22.95 4.83
C ARG A 198 -7.00 23.01 3.31
N SER A 199 -7.30 21.91 2.62
CA SER A 199 -7.11 21.80 1.16
C SER A 199 -5.68 22.10 0.68
N GLY A 200 -4.69 22.01 1.57
CA GLY A 200 -3.29 22.26 1.29
C GLY A 200 -2.52 21.00 0.88
N SER A 201 -1.29 21.19 0.42
CA SER A 201 -0.38 20.11 0.05
C SER A 201 1.06 20.40 0.46
N ALA A 202 1.86 19.36 0.59
CA ALA A 202 3.29 19.44 0.87
C ALA A 202 4.07 18.35 0.12
#